data_AF-A0A2V7FXN9-F1
#
_entry.id   AF-A0A2V7FXN9-F1
#
_cell.length_a   1.000
_cell.length_b   1.000
_cell.length_c   1.000
_cell.angle_alpha   90.00
_cell.angle_beta   90.00
_cell.angle_gamma   90.00
#
_symmetry.space_group_name_H-M   'P 1'
#
loop_
_entity.id
_entity.type
_entity.pdbx_description
1 polymer ?
#
loop_
_entity_poly.entity_id
_entity_poly.type
_entity_poly.pdbx_seq_one_letter_code
_entity_poly.pdbx_strand_id
1 'polypeptide(L)'
;MEIDGQVYVDASPWSGLANWCIQLTGPVSGAVTTDASGNYIFSGLPAGTYTVCEVLQTNWHETFPSSGPGCAGGFGYSITLIDGSGASFIDFANLSP
;
A
#
# COMPACT_ATOMS: atom_id res chain seq x y z
N MET A 1 -5.47 -14.49 6.83
CA MET A 1 -4.94 -13.97 5.55
C MET A 1 -4.42 -12.57 5.81
N GLU A 2 -3.46 -12.14 5.01
CA GLU A 2 -2.81 -10.84 5.17
C GLU A 2 -2.47 -10.21 3.83
N ILE A 3 -2.36 -8.88 3.86
CA ILE A 3 -1.79 -8.09 2.77
C ILE A 3 -0.68 -7.23 3.36
N ASP A 4 0.51 -7.32 2.80
CA ASP A 4 1.69 -6.59 3.24
C ASP A 4 2.46 -5.98 2.07
N GLY A 5 3.25 -4.95 2.40
CA GLY A 5 4.10 -4.26 1.46
C GLY A 5 4.87 -3.13 2.12
N GLN A 6 5.54 -2.34 1.28
CA GLN A 6 6.40 -1.25 1.71
C GLN A 6 6.10 0.03 0.92
N VAL A 7 6.24 1.18 1.57
CA VAL A 7 6.35 2.49 0.91
C VAL A 7 7.80 2.92 0.94
N TYR A 8 8.36 3.34 -0.18
CA TYR A 8 9.78 3.72 -0.28
C TYR A 8 10.03 4.87 -1.27
N VAL A 9 11.20 5.51 -1.14
CA VAL A 9 11.63 6.52 -2.11
C VAL A 9 12.13 5.87 -3.40
N ASP A 10 11.65 6.34 -4.54
CA ASP A 10 12.05 5.91 -5.89
C ASP A 10 13.40 6.51 -6.29
N ALA A 11 14.40 6.28 -5.44
CA ALA A 11 15.77 6.71 -5.62
C ALA A 11 16.70 5.83 -4.76
N SER A 12 17.82 5.38 -5.32
CA SER A 12 18.83 4.62 -4.57
C SER A 12 19.27 5.41 -3.31
N PRO A 13 19.23 4.80 -2.10
CA PRO A 13 19.23 3.36 -1.84
C PRO A 13 17.85 2.71 -1.58
N TRP A 14 16.75 3.29 -2.07
CA TRP A 14 15.39 2.75 -1.94
C TRP A 14 14.92 2.70 -0.47
N SER A 15 15.17 3.80 0.24
CA SER A 15 14.86 3.90 1.66
C SER A 15 13.35 3.88 1.89
N GLY A 16 12.92 3.09 2.87
CA GLY A 16 11.52 3.06 3.30
C GLY A 16 11.05 4.40 3.86
N LEU A 17 9.78 4.70 3.66
CA LEU A 17 9.14 5.94 4.06
C LEU A 17 8.17 5.69 5.20
N ALA A 18 8.48 6.23 6.38
CA ALA A 18 7.70 6.06 7.60
C ALA A 18 6.50 7.01 7.70
N ASN A 19 5.48 6.60 8.45
CA ASN A 19 4.26 7.38 8.71
C ASN A 19 3.42 7.69 7.47
N TRP A 20 3.46 6.83 6.46
CA TRP A 20 2.57 6.88 5.30
C TRP A 20 1.30 6.11 5.60
N CYS A 21 0.14 6.75 5.37
CA CYS A 21 -1.15 6.11 5.59
C CYS A 21 -1.50 5.23 4.40
N ILE A 22 -1.68 3.94 4.64
CA ILE A 22 -2.21 2.99 3.65
C ILE A 22 -3.64 2.64 4.06
N GLN A 23 -4.56 2.74 3.10
CA GLN A 23 -5.97 2.42 3.26
C GLN A 23 -6.30 1.13 2.52
N LEU A 24 -7.16 0.33 3.14
CA LEU A 24 -7.71 -0.89 2.56
C LEU A 24 -9.23 -0.80 2.59
N THR A 25 -9.86 -1.17 1.48
CA THR A 25 -11.32 -1.24 1.32
C THR A 25 -11.71 -2.55 0.65
N GLY A 26 -12.92 -3.07 0.91
CA GLY A 26 -13.37 -4.36 0.41
C GLY A 26 -14.39 -4.97 1.38
N PRO A 27 -14.36 -6.30 1.64
CA PRO A 27 -15.18 -6.95 2.66
C PRO A 27 -15.09 -6.30 4.05
N VAL A 28 -13.91 -5.80 4.40
CA VAL A 28 -13.66 -4.92 5.55
C VAL A 28 -12.87 -3.70 5.10
N SER A 29 -12.90 -2.64 5.89
CA SER A 29 -12.10 -1.43 5.64
C SER A 29 -11.24 -1.09 6.84
N GLY A 30 -10.09 -0.49 6.58
CA GLY A 30 -9.13 -0.10 7.60
C GLY A 30 -8.03 0.78 7.05
N ALA A 31 -7.21 1.31 7.94
CA ALA A 31 -6.01 2.04 7.58
C ALA A 31 -4.89 1.71 8.58
N VAL A 32 -3.66 1.70 8.08
CA VAL A 32 -2.44 1.52 8.86
C VAL A 32 -1.42 2.57 8.43
N THR A 33 -0.45 2.84 9.30
CA THR A 33 0.68 3.72 8.98
C THR A 33 1.96 2.91 8.86
N THR A 34 2.78 3.21 7.85
CA THR A 34 4.07 2.55 7.68
C THR A 34 5.00 2.77 8.86
N ASP A 35 5.79 1.76 9.18
CA ASP A 35 6.81 1.80 10.24
C ASP A 35 8.08 2.58 9.80
N ALA A 36 9.10 2.62 10.66
CA ALA A 36 10.38 3.30 10.40
C ALA A 36 11.12 2.78 9.15
N SER A 37 10.83 1.57 8.72
CA SER A 37 11.37 0.93 7.52
C SER A 37 10.42 0.99 6.33
N GLY A 38 9.30 1.70 6.44
CA GLY A 38 8.30 1.85 5.37
C GLY A 38 7.33 0.69 5.25
N ASN A 39 7.37 -0.32 6.13
CA ASN A 39 6.54 -1.51 6.00
C ASN A 39 5.14 -1.27 6.58
N TYR A 40 4.15 -1.94 5.99
CA TYR A 40 2.79 -2.01 6.54
C TYR A 40 2.21 -3.42 6.40
N ILE A 41 1.22 -3.73 7.23
CA ILE A 41 0.52 -5.02 7.20
C ILE A 41 -0.95 -4.86 7.59
N PHE A 42 -1.84 -5.51 6.83
CA PHE A 42 -3.22 -5.77 7.20
C PHE A 42 -3.38 -7.25 7.49
N SER A 43 -3.57 -7.61 8.76
CA SER A 43 -3.72 -8.99 9.21
C SER A 43 -5.17 -9.37 9.50
N GLY A 44 -5.49 -10.66 9.44
CA GLY A 44 -6.80 -11.17 9.87
C GLY A 44 -7.93 -10.84 8.89
N LEU A 45 -7.59 -10.62 7.63
CA LEU A 45 -8.56 -10.29 6.59
C LEU A 45 -9.39 -11.53 6.21
N PRO A 46 -10.72 -11.42 6.07
CA PRO A 46 -11.54 -12.47 5.46
C PRO A 46 -11.29 -12.57 3.95
N ALA A 47 -11.74 -13.68 3.34
CA ALA A 47 -11.63 -13.87 1.89
C ALA A 47 -12.47 -12.82 1.15
N GLY A 48 -11.98 -12.38 0.00
CA GLY A 48 -12.63 -11.41 -0.87
C GLY A 48 -11.62 -10.52 -1.58
N THR A 49 -12.15 -9.58 -2.37
CA THR A 49 -11.35 -8.64 -3.15
C THR A 49 -11.23 -7.31 -2.41
N TYR A 50 -9.99 -6.85 -2.27
CA TYR A 50 -9.62 -5.62 -1.59
C TYR A 50 -8.98 -4.64 -2.56
N THR A 51 -9.25 -3.36 -2.34
CA THR A 51 -8.48 -2.27 -2.92
C THR A 51 -7.56 -1.70 -1.85
N VAL A 52 -6.25 -1.64 -2.15
CA VAL A 52 -5.23 -1.04 -1.29
C VAL A 52 -4.72 0.24 -1.94
N CYS A 53 -4.75 1.34 -1.19
CA CYS A 53 -4.36 2.67 -1.64
C CYS A 53 -3.40 3.30 -0.65
N GLU A 54 -2.33 3.93 -1.13
CA GLU A 54 -1.64 4.93 -0.31
C GLU A 54 -2.37 6.27 -0.31
N VAL A 55 -2.24 7.02 0.78
CA VAL A 55 -2.64 8.41 0.85
C VAL A 55 -1.39 9.25 0.55
N LEU A 56 -1.31 9.76 -0.68
CA LEU A 56 -0.15 10.52 -1.13
C LEU A 56 0.06 11.77 -0.26
N GLN A 57 1.28 11.94 0.25
CA GLN A 57 1.65 13.12 1.03
C GLN A 57 1.79 14.35 0.14
N THR A 58 1.54 15.54 0.71
CA THR A 58 1.67 16.80 -0.02
C THR A 58 3.08 16.99 -0.58
N ASN A 59 3.16 17.40 -1.84
CA ASN A 59 4.39 17.59 -2.64
C ASN A 59 5.16 16.31 -3.00
N TRP A 60 4.71 15.13 -2.61
CA TRP A 60 5.25 13.88 -3.13
C TRP A 60 4.57 13.48 -4.43
N HIS A 61 5.22 12.59 -5.18
CA HIS A 61 4.70 12.02 -6.41
C HIS A 61 4.82 10.50 -6.36
N GLU A 62 3.68 9.82 -6.40
CA GLU A 62 3.63 8.36 -6.56
C GLU A 62 4.18 7.98 -7.95
N THR A 63 5.23 7.17 -7.99
CA THR A 63 5.82 6.64 -9.23
C THR A 63 5.38 5.20 -9.50
N PHE A 64 4.95 4.47 -8.46
CA PHE A 64 4.44 3.11 -8.56
C PHE A 64 3.38 2.84 -7.47
N PRO A 65 2.26 2.16 -7.80
CA PRO A 65 1.93 1.58 -9.10
C PRO A 65 1.56 2.62 -10.16
N SER A 66 1.92 2.38 -11.43
CA SER A 66 1.58 3.31 -12.53
C SER A 66 0.17 3.07 -13.13
N SER A 67 -0.57 2.10 -12.61
CA SER A 67 -1.90 1.71 -13.08
C SER A 67 -2.61 0.86 -12.03
N GLY A 68 -3.94 0.88 -12.01
CA GLY A 68 -4.73 0.13 -11.05
C GLY A 68 -6.05 0.85 -10.73
N PRO A 69 -6.75 0.44 -9.66
CA PRO A 69 -7.81 1.27 -9.07
C PRO A 69 -7.27 2.67 -8.74
N GLY A 70 -8.10 3.70 -8.95
CA GLY A 70 -7.73 5.06 -8.60
C GLY A 70 -7.72 5.28 -7.09
N CYS A 71 -6.65 5.92 -6.60
CA CYS A 71 -6.45 6.30 -5.21
C CYS A 71 -6.30 7.82 -5.10
N ALA A 72 -6.29 8.34 -3.87
CA ALA A 72 -6.14 9.77 -3.65
C ALA A 72 -4.71 10.24 -3.96
N GLY A 73 -4.48 10.66 -5.20
CA GLY A 73 -3.19 11.15 -5.69
C GLY A 73 -2.42 10.20 -6.59
N GLY A 74 -2.94 9.00 -6.85
CA GLY A 74 -2.25 7.96 -7.62
C GLY A 74 -3.12 6.74 -7.90
N PHE A 75 -2.50 5.56 -7.95
CA PHE A 75 -3.13 4.27 -8.18
C PHE A 75 -2.88 3.31 -7.02
N GLY A 76 -3.68 2.25 -6.97
CA GLY A 76 -3.56 1.21 -5.95
C GLY A 76 -3.55 -0.17 -6.53
N TYR A 77 -3.83 -1.14 -5.66
CA TYR A 77 -3.87 -2.56 -6.00
C TYR A 77 -5.26 -3.15 -5.80
N SER A 78 -5.65 -4.05 -6.70
CA SER A 78 -6.82 -4.92 -6.51
C SER A 78 -6.34 -6.33 -6.17
N ILE A 79 -6.53 -6.75 -4.93
CA ILE A 79 -6.01 -8.00 -4.38
C ILE A 79 -7.17 -8.91 -4.02
N THR A 80 -7.21 -10.11 -4.58
CA THR A 80 -8.20 -11.12 -4.21
C THR A 80 -7.58 -12.14 -3.26
N LEU A 81 -8.09 -12.20 -2.04
CA LEU A 81 -7.73 -13.21 -1.05
C LEU A 81 -8.75 -14.36 -1.08
N ILE A 82 -8.23 -15.58 -1.04
CA ILE A 82 -9.01 -16.81 -0.84
C ILE A 82 -8.61 -17.43 0.51
N ASP A 83 -9.48 -18.24 1.10
CA ASP A 83 -9.21 -18.76 2.45
C ASP A 83 -7.84 -19.44 2.55
N GLY A 84 -7.05 -18.99 3.53
CA GLY A 84 -5.66 -19.41 3.72
C GLY A 84 -4.59 -18.70 2.86
N SER A 85 -4.94 -17.74 1.98
CA SER A 85 -3.95 -16.99 1.17
C SER A 85 -3.35 -15.78 1.89
N GLY A 86 -2.32 -15.20 1.27
CA GLY A 86 -1.77 -13.88 1.60
C GLY A 86 -1.28 -13.20 0.32
N ALA A 87 -1.03 -11.89 0.40
CA ALA A 87 -0.43 -11.13 -0.69
C ALA A 87 0.66 -10.21 -0.12
N SER A 88 1.85 -10.31 -0.68
CA SER A 88 3.02 -9.50 -0.29
C SER A 88 3.51 -8.71 -1.51
N PHE A 89 4.45 -7.79 -1.28
CA PHE A 89 4.98 -6.89 -2.32
C PHE A 89 3.92 -5.94 -2.90
N ILE A 90 2.96 -5.54 -2.07
CA ILE A 90 1.97 -4.51 -2.41
C ILE A 90 2.62 -3.15 -2.13
N ASP A 91 3.61 -2.80 -2.94
CA ASP A 91 4.53 -1.72 -2.62
C ASP A 91 4.17 -0.41 -3.31
N PHE A 92 4.47 0.72 -2.68
CA PHE A 92 4.31 2.05 -3.27
C PHE A 92 5.67 2.75 -3.36
N ALA A 93 6.03 3.20 -4.56
CA ALA A 93 7.25 3.95 -4.80
C ALA A 93 6.91 5.43 -4.99
N ASN A 94 7.70 6.30 -4.35
CA ASN A 94 7.41 7.73 -4.31
C ASN A 94 8.67 8.56 -4.60
N LEU A 95 8.54 9.57 -5.46
CA LEU A 95 9.58 10.56 -5.67
C LEU A 95 9.46 11.66 -4.61
N SER A 96 10.59 11.97 -3.96
CA SER A 96 10.66 13.07 -2.99
C SER A 96 10.29 14.42 -3.65
N PRO A 97 9.72 15.37 -2.88
CA PRO A 97 9.42 16.72 -3.35
C PRO A 97 10.59 17.44 -4.02
#